data_AF-A0A285BIF4-F1
#
_entry.id   AF-A0A285BIF4-F1
#
_cell.length_a   1.000
_cell.length_b   1.000
_cell.length_c   1.000
_cell.angle_alpha   90.00
_cell.angle_beta   90.00
_cell.angle_gamma   90.00
#
_symmetry.space_group_name_H-M   'P 1'
#
loop_
_entity.id
_entity.type
_entity.pdbx_description
1 polymer ?
#
loop_
_entity_poly.entity_id
_entity_poly.type
_entity_poly.pdbx_seq_one_letter_code
_entity_poly.pdbx_strand_id
1 'polypeptide(L)' 'MEEARKKFEEVSKVLRQTVDVSFEEYEKDKAVKNEMVILWQATISDFLQYAVKMSEKHNAKDLYKSIARALIFGK' A
#
# COMPACT_ATOMS: atom_id res chain seq x y z
N MET A 1 18.08 -11.10 -2.79
CA MET A 1 17.80 -9.85 -2.04
C MET A 1 17.93 -8.61 -2.90
N GLU A 2 18.93 -8.50 -3.78
CA GLU A 2 19.09 -7.34 -4.67
C GLU A 2 17.88 -7.09 -5.59
N GLU A 3 17.37 -8.14 -6.25
CA GLU A 3 16.17 -8.01 -7.10
C GLU A 3 14.93 -7.58 -6.29
N ALA A 4 14.78 -8.09 -5.06
CA ALA A 4 13.69 -7.69 -4.19
C ALA A 4 13.80 -6.20 -3.83
N ARG A 5 15.00 -5.70 -3.49
CA ARG A 5 15.23 -4.28 -3.20
C ARG A 5 14.79 -3.38 -4.36
N LYS A 6 15.20 -3.71 -5.59
CA LYS A 6 14.79 -2.95 -6.79
C LYS A 6 13.28 -2.90 -6.96
N LYS A 7 12.58 -4.03 -6.78
CA LYS A 7 11.11 -4.07 -6.84
C LYS A 7 10.47 -3.19 -5.76
N PHE A 8 10.99 -3.20 -4.54
CA PHE A 8 10.49 -2.33 -3.46
C PHE A 8 10.77 -0.84 -3.73
N GLU A 9 11.89 -0.50 -4.36
CA GLU A 9 12.17 0.88 -4.78
C GLU A 9 11.21 1.37 -5.86
N GLU A 10 10.87 0.51 -6.83
CA GLU A 10 9.87 0.81 -7.85
C GLU A 10 8.48 1.03 -7.23
N VAL A 11 8.06 0.14 -6.33
CA VAL A 11 6.81 0.30 -5.58
C VAL A 11 6.80 1.61 -4.77
N SER A 12 7.91 1.94 -4.11
CA SER A 12 8.05 3.20 -3.37
C SER A 12 7.88 4.44 -4.28
N LYS A 13 8.38 4.38 -5.53
CA LYS A 13 8.18 5.46 -6.51
C LYS A 13 6.70 5.59 -6.89
N VAL A 14 6.03 4.47 -7.18
CA VAL A 14 4.60 4.48 -7.54
C VAL A 14 3.76 5.02 -6.39
N LEU A 15 4.00 4.58 -5.15
CA LEU A 15 3.26 5.08 -3.98
C LEU A 15 3.45 6.58 -3.76
N ARG A 16 4.67 7.13 -3.95
CA ARG A 16 4.90 8.58 -3.89
C ARG A 16 4.09 9.32 -4.96
N GLN A 17 4.12 8.83 -6.20
CA GLN A 17 3.32 9.42 -7.28
C GLN A 17 1.81 9.37 -6.98
N THR A 18 1.31 8.30 -6.38
CA THR A 18 -0.10 8.21 -5.98
C THR A 18 -0.45 9.21 -4.87
N VAL A 19 0.48 9.47 -3.95
CA VAL A 19 0.33 10.55 -2.95
C VAL A 19 0.27 11.90 -3.65
N ASP A 20 1.19 12.19 -4.57
CA ASP A 20 1.22 13.45 -5.30
C ASP A 20 -0.12 13.70 -6.01
N VAL A 21 -0.63 12.70 -6.76
CA VAL A 21 -1.95 12.75 -7.40
C VAL A 21 -3.07 13.01 -6.39
N SER A 22 -3.06 12.34 -5.24
CA SER A 22 -4.09 12.53 -4.21
C SER A 22 -4.13 13.98 -3.70
N PHE A 23 -2.96 14.61 -3.55
CA PHE A 23 -2.85 15.99 -3.08
C PHE A 23 -3.17 16.99 -4.18
N GLU A 24 -2.74 16.75 -5.41
CA GLU A 24 -3.10 17.58 -6.57
C GLU A 24 -4.61 17.62 -6.79
N GLU A 25 -5.30 16.49 -6.73
CA GLU A 25 -6.77 16.44 -6.85
C GLU A 25 -7.45 17.15 -5.68
N TYR A 26 -6.96 16.95 -4.46
CA TYR A 26 -7.48 17.65 -3.27
C TYR A 26 -7.22 19.17 -3.31
N GLU A 27 -6.16 19.63 -3.97
CA GLU A 27 -5.90 21.06 -4.19
C GLU A 27 -6.91 21.67 -5.15
N LYS A 28 -7.28 20.95 -6.22
CA LYS A 28 -8.30 21.37 -7.19
C LYS A 28 -9.70 21.44 -6.57
N ASP A 29 -10.07 20.46 -5.76
CA ASP A 29 -11.36 20.42 -5.07
C ASP A 29 -11.26 19.77 -3.68
N LYS A 30 -11.61 20.50 -2.62
CA LYS A 30 -11.56 19.98 -1.25
C LYS A 30 -12.65 18.93 -0.97
N ALA A 31 -13.71 18.87 -1.76
CA ALA A 31 -14.80 17.91 -1.62
C ALA A 31 -14.37 16.47 -1.94
N VAL A 32 -13.35 16.28 -2.81
CA VAL A 32 -12.86 14.95 -3.23
C VAL A 32 -12.13 14.20 -2.11
N LYS A 33 -11.92 14.81 -0.93
CA LYS A 33 -11.23 14.17 0.21
C LYS A 33 -11.76 12.77 0.49
N ASN A 34 -13.08 12.62 0.54
CA ASN A 34 -13.70 11.34 0.88
C ASN A 34 -13.49 10.31 -0.24
N GLU A 35 -13.54 10.74 -1.51
CA GLU A 35 -13.26 9.88 -2.66
C GLU A 35 -11.81 9.40 -2.68
N MET A 36 -10.86 10.29 -2.39
CA MET A 36 -9.44 9.93 -2.26
C MET A 36 -9.22 8.93 -1.11
N VAL A 37 -9.88 9.14 0.03
CA VAL A 37 -9.82 8.17 1.14
C VAL A 37 -10.39 6.81 0.74
N ILE A 38 -11.49 6.76 -0.01
CA ILE A 38 -12.07 5.52 -0.52
C ILE A 38 -11.09 4.79 -1.45
N LEU A 39 -10.41 5.52 -2.34
CA LEU A 39 -9.39 4.94 -3.23
C LEU A 39 -8.24 4.33 -2.41
N TRP A 40 -7.70 5.06 -1.43
CA TRP A 40 -6.65 4.54 -0.54
C TRP A 40 -7.10 3.31 0.25
N GLN A 41 -8.34 3.31 0.77
CA GLN A 41 -8.91 2.16 1.47
C GLN A 41 -9.01 0.94 0.58
N ALA A 42 -9.49 1.11 -0.66
CA ALA A 42 -9.58 0.03 -1.64
C ALA A 42 -8.18 -0.54 -1.98
N THR A 43 -7.19 0.34 -2.23
CA THR A 43 -5.80 -0.06 -2.53
C THR A 43 -5.16 -0.83 -1.38
N ILE A 44 -5.29 -0.34 -0.14
CA ILE A 44 -4.72 -1.00 1.05
C ILE A 44 -5.43 -2.34 1.31
N SER A 45 -6.75 -2.38 1.14
CA SER A 45 -7.53 -3.61 1.33
C SER A 45 -7.12 -4.69 0.34
N ASP A 46 -7.00 -4.37 -0.95
CA ASP A 46 -6.55 -5.31 -1.99
C ASP A 46 -5.16 -5.87 -1.67
N PHE A 47 -4.21 -4.99 -1.31
CA PHE A 47 -2.86 -5.39 -0.89
C PHE A 47 -2.89 -6.37 0.29
N LEU A 48 -3.63 -6.04 1.36
CA LEU A 48 -3.70 -6.88 2.55
C LEU A 48 -4.36 -8.22 2.28
N GLN A 49 -5.45 -8.26 1.50
CA GLN A 49 -6.12 -9.49 1.10
C GLN A 49 -5.17 -10.40 0.30
N TYR A 50 -4.41 -9.82 -0.63
CA TYR A 50 -3.41 -10.58 -1.38
C TYR A 50 -2.29 -11.12 -0.48
N ALA A 51 -1.80 -10.31 0.47
CA ALA A 51 -0.79 -10.73 1.43
C ALA A 51 -1.27 -11.89 2.31
N VAL A 52 -2.52 -11.87 2.78
CA VAL A 52 -3.14 -12.98 3.51
C VAL A 52 -3.14 -14.25 2.65
N LYS A 53 -3.67 -14.17 1.43
CA LYS A 53 -3.74 -15.30 0.48
C LYS A 53 -2.36 -15.92 0.23
N MET A 54 -1.33 -15.09 0.04
CA MET A 54 0.03 -15.56 -0.15
C MET A 54 0.60 -16.20 1.13
N SER A 55 0.29 -15.65 2.30
CA SER A 55 0.71 -16.23 3.57
C SER A 55 0.13 -17.62 3.80
N GLU A 56 -1.13 -17.85 3.40
CA GLU A 56 -1.77 -19.16 3.49
C GLU A 56 -1.15 -20.14 2.51
N LYS A 57 -0.98 -19.73 1.25
CA LYS A 57 -0.36 -20.54 0.19
C LYS A 57 1.06 -21.03 0.57
N HIS A 58 1.82 -20.19 1.27
CA HIS A 58 3.21 -20.47 1.63
C HIS A 58 3.39 -20.89 3.10
N ASN A 59 2.30 -21.09 3.86
CA ASN A 59 2.32 -21.35 5.31
C ASN A 59 3.18 -20.35 6.11
N ALA A 60 3.15 -19.07 5.70
CA ALA A 60 4.01 -17.99 6.18
C ALA A 60 3.22 -16.91 6.92
N LYS A 61 2.32 -17.30 7.83
CA LYS A 61 1.44 -16.37 8.58
C LYS A 61 2.23 -15.32 9.38
N ASP A 62 3.40 -15.67 9.89
CA ASP A 62 4.25 -14.74 10.65
C ASP A 62 4.80 -13.61 9.77
N LEU A 63 5.15 -13.91 8.52
CA LEU A 63 5.57 -12.90 7.54
C LEU A 63 4.43 -11.93 7.24
N TYR A 64 3.21 -12.42 7.03
CA TYR A 64 2.04 -11.53 6.86
C TYR A 64 1.81 -10.61 8.06
N LYS A 65 1.88 -11.15 9.29
CA LYS A 65 1.75 -10.33 10.51
C LYS A 65 2.81 -9.23 10.56
N SER A 66 4.04 -9.55 10.16
CA SER A 66 5.14 -8.58 10.10
C SER A 66 4.91 -7.51 9.04
N ILE A 67 4.45 -7.90 7.83
CA ILE A 67 4.10 -6.97 6.76
C ILE A 67 2.96 -6.03 7.19
N ALA A 68 1.89 -6.56 7.80
CA ALA A 68 0.76 -5.76 8.26
C ALA A 68 1.17 -4.75 9.34
N ARG A 69 2.05 -5.15 10.28
CA ARG A 69 2.61 -4.23 11.29
C ARG A 69 3.46 -3.13 10.65
N ALA A 70 4.35 -3.50 9.72
CA ALA A 70 5.20 -2.54 9.03
C ALA A 70 4.37 -1.51 8.22
N LEU A 71 3.26 -1.95 7.61
CA LEU A 71 2.35 -1.06 6.89
C LEU A 71 1.67 -0.03 7.82
N ILE A 72 1.25 -0.45 9.01
CA ILE A 72 0.52 0.41 9.96
C ILE A 72 1.46 1.38 10.68
N PHE A 73 2.66 0.92 11.07
CA PHE A 73 3.55 1.65 11.97
C PHE A 73 4.80 2.24 11.30
N GLY A 74 5.12 1.82 10.07
CA GLY A 74 6.35 2.23 9.38
C GLY A 74 7.63 1.73 10.05
N LYS A 75 7.55 0.79 10.98
CA LYS A 75 8.66 0.20 11.75
C LYS A 75 8.34 -1.24 12.16
#